data_AF-A0A9N9D5S9-F1
#
_entry.id   AF-A0A9N9D5S9-F1
#
_cell.length_a   1.000
_cell.length_b   1.000
_cell.length_c   1.000
_cell.angle_alpha   90.00
_cell.angle_beta   90.00
_cell.angle_gamma   90.00
#
_symmetry.space_group_name_H-M   'P 1'
#
loop_
_entity.id
_entity.type
_entity.pdbx_description
1 polymer ?
#
loop_
_entity_poly.entity_id
_entity_poly.type
_entity_poly.pdbx_seq_one_letter_code
_entity_poly.pdbx_strand_id
1 'polypeptide(L)'
;MQSLRIVPSEFPPPSKSDVSTLSKFGVHDTFRHGLSSESHGSARHPLENRLARWEETQTNLKLTFERRIYGLHAPMRRMMEKKIVSNLHRFSGMPNSNLGLEILSGKDETLDMDDYLNTPEMSTQMVDFHTFMEAKMGIKL
;
A
#
# COMPACT_ATOMS: atom_id res chain seq x y z
N MET A 1 8.31 22.99 2.75
CA MET A 1 7.08 22.99 1.94
C MET A 1 6.95 21.63 1.25
N GLN A 2 5.81 20.94 1.35
CA GLN A 2 5.58 19.67 0.62
C GLN A 2 5.46 19.95 -0.89
N SER A 3 6.07 19.10 -1.72
CA SER A 3 6.13 19.24 -3.17
C SER A 3 4.86 18.69 -3.85
N LEU A 4 4.33 19.40 -4.85
CA LEU A 4 3.17 18.95 -5.65
C LEU A 4 3.67 18.10 -6.81
N ARG A 5 4.15 16.90 -6.50
CA ARG A 5 4.64 15.97 -7.51
C ARG A 5 3.50 15.09 -7.98
N ILE A 6 3.30 15.05 -9.30
CA ILE A 6 2.35 14.16 -9.97
C ILE A 6 2.92 12.74 -10.05
N VAL A 7 4.23 12.63 -10.26
CA VAL A 7 4.90 11.33 -10.42
C VAL A 7 5.80 11.07 -9.21
N PRO A 8 5.85 9.83 -8.69
CA PRO A 8 6.82 9.43 -7.67
C PRO A 8 8.24 9.83 -8.06
N SER A 9 9.05 10.25 -7.09
CA SER A 9 10.46 10.58 -7.37
C SER A 9 11.23 9.36 -7.82
N GLU A 10 12.10 9.55 -8.80
CA GLU A 10 13.07 8.53 -9.22
C GLU A 10 13.97 8.16 -8.04
N PHE A 11 14.20 6.86 -7.87
CA PHE A 11 15.12 6.38 -6.84
C PHE A 11 16.55 6.63 -7.35
N PRO A 12 17.48 7.11 -6.50
CA PRO A 12 18.89 7.03 -6.86
C PRO A 12 19.23 5.56 -7.14
N PRO A 13 20.11 5.26 -8.11
CA PRO A 13 20.52 3.89 -8.39
C PRO A 13 20.96 3.21 -7.08
N PRO A 14 20.67 1.91 -6.88
CA PRO A 14 21.08 1.23 -5.66
C PRO A 14 22.57 1.46 -5.43
N SER A 15 22.92 2.04 -4.28
CA SER A 15 24.31 2.24 -3.89
C SER A 15 24.96 0.87 -3.82
N LYS A 16 25.99 0.66 -4.63
CA LYS A 16 26.57 -0.67 -4.92
C LYS A 16 27.30 -1.34 -3.74
N SER A 17 27.22 -0.83 -2.52
CA SER A 17 27.71 -1.48 -1.30
C SER A 17 27.31 -0.69 -0.06
N ASP A 18 26.66 -1.36 0.91
CA ASP A 18 26.46 -0.79 2.25
C ASP A 18 27.77 -0.81 3.02
N VAL A 19 28.12 0.28 3.72
CA VAL A 19 29.41 0.46 4.42
C VAL A 19 29.76 -0.72 5.36
N SER A 20 28.74 -1.35 5.92
CA SER A 20 28.83 -2.49 6.83
C SER A 20 29.23 -3.82 6.18
N THR A 21 29.17 -3.93 4.86
CA THR A 21 29.49 -5.15 4.11
C THR A 21 30.87 -5.13 3.45
N LEU A 22 31.62 -4.01 3.59
CA LEU A 22 32.95 -3.90 3.01
C LEU A 22 33.99 -4.63 3.87
N SER A 23 34.83 -5.40 3.18
CA SER A 23 36.10 -5.89 3.68
C SER A 23 37.06 -4.73 3.95
N LYS A 24 38.12 -5.02 4.70
CA LYS A 24 39.24 -4.11 4.98
C LYS A 24 39.85 -3.47 3.72
N PHE A 25 39.67 -4.10 2.55
CA PHE A 25 40.13 -3.64 1.25
C PHE A 25 39.10 -2.80 0.47
N GLY A 26 37.96 -2.45 1.07
CA GLY A 26 36.92 -1.66 0.40
C GLY A 26 36.12 -2.45 -0.66
N VAL A 27 36.10 -3.78 -0.58
CA VAL A 27 35.35 -4.67 -1.46
C VAL A 27 34.34 -5.48 -0.64
N HIS A 28 33.15 -5.78 -1.18
CA HIS A 28 32.14 -6.59 -0.49
C HIS A 28 32.71 -7.95 -0.03
N ASP A 29 32.59 -8.29 1.24
CA ASP A 29 33.04 -9.57 1.79
C ASP A 29 32.03 -10.69 1.45
N THR A 30 32.28 -11.37 0.32
CA THR A 30 31.36 -12.40 -0.20
C THR A 30 31.32 -13.67 0.63
N PHE A 31 32.35 -13.95 1.43
CA PHE A 31 32.40 -15.17 2.25
C PHE A 31 31.54 -15.06 3.50
N ARG A 32 31.42 -13.86 4.07
CA ARG A 32 30.60 -13.63 5.27
C ARG A 32 29.19 -13.17 4.96
N HIS A 33 29.03 -12.41 3.88
CA HIS A 33 27.75 -11.79 3.50
C HIS A 33 27.11 -12.44 2.26
N GLY A 34 27.69 -13.53 1.75
CA GLY A 34 27.21 -14.23 0.55
C GLY A 34 27.62 -13.51 -0.74
N LEU A 35 27.29 -14.08 -1.90
CA LEU A 35 27.45 -13.39 -3.19
C LEU A 35 26.76 -12.03 -3.09
N SER A 36 27.46 -10.94 -3.40
CA SER A 36 26.87 -9.59 -3.48
C SER A 36 25.70 -9.66 -4.41
N SER A 37 24.52 -9.84 -3.85
CA SER A 37 23.42 -10.35 -4.63
C SER A 37 23.02 -9.28 -5.63
N GLU A 38 23.04 -9.63 -6.91
CA GLU A 38 22.25 -8.90 -7.89
C GLU A 38 20.76 -8.89 -7.48
N SER A 39 20.29 -9.67 -6.49
CA SER A 39 18.95 -9.48 -5.92
C SER A 39 18.81 -8.28 -4.96
N HIS A 40 19.92 -7.74 -4.44
CA HIS A 40 19.92 -6.50 -3.64
C HIS A 40 20.19 -5.23 -4.49
N GLY A 41 20.60 -5.39 -5.76
CA GLY A 41 21.05 -4.27 -6.61
C GLY A 41 20.94 -4.47 -8.12
N SER A 42 20.29 -5.52 -8.62
CA SER A 42 19.85 -5.55 -10.02
C SER A 42 18.91 -4.39 -10.21
N ALA A 43 19.06 -3.69 -11.33
CA ALA A 43 18.27 -2.51 -11.65
C ALA A 43 16.79 -2.92 -11.69
N ARG A 44 16.10 -2.83 -10.54
CA ARG A 44 14.65 -2.84 -10.47
C ARG A 44 14.18 -1.88 -11.53
N HIS A 45 13.29 -2.34 -12.40
CA HIS A 45 12.84 -1.54 -13.51
C HIS A 45 12.36 -0.19 -12.93
N PRO A 46 12.74 0.96 -13.51
CA PRO A 46 12.40 2.27 -12.93
C PRO A 46 10.88 2.45 -12.72
N LEU A 47 10.07 1.74 -13.51
CA LEU A 47 8.62 1.66 -13.36
C LEU A 47 8.15 0.91 -12.11
N GLU A 48 8.85 -0.12 -11.63
CA GLU A 48 8.40 -0.93 -10.48
C GLU A 48 8.26 -0.04 -9.24
N ASN A 49 9.29 0.76 -8.96
CA ASN A 49 9.27 1.71 -7.86
C ASN A 49 8.20 2.80 -8.05
N ARG A 50 7.93 3.18 -9.30
CA ARG A 50 6.88 4.14 -9.63
C ARG A 50 5.49 3.55 -9.36
N LEU A 51 5.23 2.32 -9.82
CA LEU A 51 3.96 1.63 -9.61
C LEU A 51 3.70 1.44 -8.11
N ALA A 52 4.70 0.98 -7.36
CA ALA A 52 4.58 0.76 -5.92
C ALA A 52 4.20 2.02 -5.11
N ARG A 53 4.61 3.21 -5.56
CA ARG A 53 4.36 4.49 -4.85
C ARG A 53 3.34 5.38 -5.53
N TRP A 54 2.74 4.93 -6.63
CA TRP A 54 1.86 5.76 -7.44
C TRP A 54 0.67 6.26 -6.62
N GLU A 55 -0.01 5.35 -5.92
CA GLU A 55 -1.19 5.67 -5.11
C GLU A 55 -0.85 6.61 -3.95
N GLU A 56 0.25 6.34 -3.22
CA GLU A 56 0.71 7.19 -2.13
C GLU A 56 1.03 8.61 -2.63
N THR A 57 1.65 8.72 -3.80
CA THR A 57 1.99 10.03 -4.38
C THR A 57 0.74 10.80 -4.81
N GLN A 58 -0.22 10.15 -5.46
CA GLN A 58 -1.49 10.75 -5.87
C GLN A 58 -2.34 11.20 -4.66
N THR A 59 -2.41 10.37 -3.63
CA THR A 59 -3.14 10.71 -2.40
C THR A 59 -2.49 11.88 -1.65
N ASN A 60 -1.16 11.89 -1.54
CA ASN A 60 -0.42 13.01 -0.98
C ASN A 60 -0.62 14.29 -1.78
N LEU A 61 -0.57 14.22 -3.11
CA LEU A 61 -0.86 15.37 -3.98
C LEU A 61 -2.25 15.94 -3.64
N LYS A 62 -3.29 15.11 -3.62
CA LYS A 62 -4.66 15.54 -3.32
C LYS A 62 -4.78 16.21 -1.95
N LEU A 63 -4.22 15.61 -0.91
CA LEU A 63 -4.25 16.17 0.45
C LEU A 63 -3.46 17.48 0.55
N THR A 64 -2.32 17.57 -0.13
CA THR A 64 -1.52 18.82 -0.16
C THR A 64 -2.25 19.95 -0.90
N PHE A 65 -3.00 19.61 -1.96
CA PHE A 65 -3.80 20.55 -2.71
C PHE A 65 -4.99 21.07 -1.89
N GLU A 66 -5.72 20.16 -1.23
CA GLU A 66 -6.80 20.52 -0.30
C GLU A 66 -6.29 21.42 0.82
N ARG A 67 -5.11 21.12 1.38
CA ARG A 67 -4.46 21.96 2.40
C ARG A 67 -4.18 23.38 1.90
N ARG A 68 -3.79 23.54 0.64
CA ARG A 68 -3.45 24.84 0.04
C ARG A 68 -4.68 25.69 -0.27
N ILE A 69 -5.76 25.06 -0.74
CA ILE A 69 -6.99 25.76 -1.14
C ILE A 69 -7.90 26.02 0.05
N TYR A 70 -8.17 24.97 0.83
CA TYR A 70 -9.16 25.01 1.90
C TYR A 70 -8.52 25.20 3.28
N GLY A 71 -7.20 25.02 3.41
CA GLY A 71 -6.50 25.09 4.69
C GLY A 71 -6.38 23.74 5.39
N LEU A 72 -5.82 23.74 6.60
CA LEU A 72 -5.43 22.51 7.30
C LEU A 72 -6.62 21.61 7.71
N HIS A 73 -7.80 22.17 7.89
CA HIS A 73 -8.97 21.41 8.36
C HIS A 73 -9.47 20.39 7.32
N ALA A 74 -9.34 20.68 6.03
CA ALA A 74 -9.82 19.82 4.95
C ALA A 74 -9.13 18.44 4.90
N PRO A 75 -7.78 18.34 4.79
CA PRO A 75 -7.12 17.05 4.79
C PRO A 75 -7.32 16.28 6.10
N MET A 76 -7.36 16.98 7.25
CA MET A 76 -7.65 16.37 8.55
C MET A 76 -9.01 15.68 8.57
N ARG A 77 -10.05 16.37 8.10
CA ARG A 77 -11.40 15.81 7.99
C ARG A 77 -11.43 14.62 7.03
N ARG A 78 -10.81 14.73 5.85
CA ARG A 78 -10.74 13.61 4.87
C ARG A 78 -10.07 12.37 5.44
N MET A 79 -8.96 12.54 6.17
CA MET A 79 -8.27 11.43 6.81
C MET A 79 -9.11 10.81 7.94
N MET A 80 -9.82 11.63 8.71
CA MET A 80 -10.74 11.16 9.75
C MET A 80 -11.91 10.37 9.17
N GLU A 81 -12.57 10.88 8.12
CA GLU A 81 -13.66 10.19 7.42
C GLU A 81 -13.19 8.84 6.87
N LYS A 82 -12.03 8.80 6.19
CA LYS A 82 -11.44 7.54 5.70
C LYS A 82 -11.18 6.54 6.84
N LYS A 83 -10.65 7.00 7.98
CA LYS A 83 -10.41 6.15 9.16
C LYS A 83 -11.70 5.62 9.79
N ILE A 84 -12.75 6.44 9.83
CA ILE A 84 -14.05 6.01 10.36
C ILE A 84 -14.65 4.92 9.45
N VAL A 85 -14.60 5.12 8.14
CA VAL A 85 -15.14 4.17 7.16
C VAL A 85 -14.33 2.88 7.10
N SER A 86 -13.00 2.95 7.22
CA SER A 86 -12.15 1.73 7.25
C SER A 86 -12.41 0.84 8.47
N ASN A 87 -12.85 1.43 9.58
CA ASN A 87 -13.12 0.72 10.83
C ASN A 87 -14.58 0.24 10.94
N LEU A 88 -15.41 0.43 9.91
CA LEU A 88 -16.79 -0.04 9.92
C LEU A 88 -16.79 -1.57 9.75
N HIS A 89 -16.61 -2.27 10.87
CA HIS A 89 -16.74 -3.72 10.96
C HIS A 89 -18.20 -4.08 10.75
N ARG A 90 -18.59 -4.36 9.50
CA ARG A 90 -19.85 -5.06 9.26
C ARG A 90 -19.74 -6.48 9.84
N PHE A 91 -20.88 -7.04 10.21
CA PHE A 91 -20.94 -8.39 10.75
C PHE A 91 -20.23 -9.38 9.80
N SER A 92 -19.40 -10.25 10.34
CA SER A 92 -18.58 -11.11 9.51
C SER A 92 -19.37 -12.30 8.98
N GLY A 93 -19.34 -12.48 7.66
CA GLY A 93 -20.17 -13.43 6.91
C GLY A 93 -21.01 -12.77 5.82
N MET A 94 -21.13 -11.43 5.84
CA MET A 94 -21.62 -10.67 4.70
C MET A 94 -20.44 -10.20 3.84
N PRO A 95 -20.57 -10.22 2.50
CA PRO A 95 -19.55 -9.65 1.63
C PRO A 95 -19.35 -8.17 1.98
N ASN A 96 -18.11 -7.77 2.23
CA ASN A 96 -17.74 -6.39 2.52
C ASN A 96 -17.44 -5.66 1.20
N SER A 97 -18.43 -4.97 0.64
CA SER A 97 -18.11 -3.95 -0.35
C SER A 97 -17.50 -2.74 0.39
N ASN A 98 -16.23 -2.44 0.11
CA ASN A 98 -15.53 -1.27 0.66
C ASN A 98 -15.98 0.04 -0.03
N LEU A 99 -17.24 0.09 -0.48
CA LEU A 99 -17.81 1.15 -1.30
C LEU A 99 -17.66 2.54 -0.68
N GLY A 100 -17.84 2.66 0.64
CA GLY A 100 -17.61 3.95 1.31
C GLY A 100 -16.15 4.42 1.23
N LEU A 101 -15.19 3.50 1.30
CA LEU A 101 -13.77 3.80 1.18
C LEU A 101 -13.41 4.10 -0.29
N GLU A 102 -14.03 3.41 -1.24
CA GLU A 102 -13.92 3.65 -2.68
C GLU A 102 -14.42 5.04 -3.06
N ILE A 103 -15.58 5.47 -2.56
CA ILE A 103 -16.10 6.83 -2.76
C ILE A 103 -15.13 7.88 -2.21
N LEU A 104 -14.64 7.69 -0.97
CA LEU A 104 -13.72 8.65 -0.34
C LEU A 104 -12.33 8.68 -1.00
N SER A 105 -11.91 7.58 -1.60
CA SER A 105 -10.67 7.50 -2.40
C SER A 105 -10.87 7.99 -3.83
N GLY A 106 -12.11 8.01 -4.34
CA GLY A 106 -12.45 8.38 -5.71
C GLY A 106 -12.23 7.24 -6.70
N LYS A 107 -12.33 5.98 -6.24
CA LYS A 107 -12.17 4.77 -7.06
C LYS A 107 -13.50 4.15 -7.54
N ASP A 108 -14.64 4.70 -7.12
CA ASP A 108 -16.00 4.19 -7.44
C ASP A 108 -16.31 4.16 -8.96
N GLU A 109 -15.63 4.99 -9.74
CA GLU A 109 -15.82 5.08 -11.21
C GLU A 109 -14.73 4.33 -12.00
N THR A 110 -13.76 3.73 -11.32
CA THR A 110 -12.60 3.05 -11.94
C THR A 110 -12.67 1.56 -11.69
N LEU A 111 -12.27 0.76 -12.69
CA LEU A 111 -12.21 -0.69 -12.58
C LEU A 111 -10.76 -1.13 -12.76
N ASP A 112 -10.25 -1.90 -11.79
CA ASP A 112 -8.90 -2.46 -11.80
C ASP A 112 -8.93 -3.99 -11.99
N MET A 113 -7.75 -4.58 -12.15
CA MET A 113 -7.58 -6.01 -12.38
C MET A 113 -8.14 -6.86 -11.23
N ASP A 114 -8.01 -6.35 -10.01
CA ASP A 114 -8.46 -7.03 -8.79
C ASP A 114 -10.00 -7.18 -8.75
N ASP A 115 -10.73 -6.25 -9.37
CA ASP A 115 -12.19 -6.20 -9.31
C ASP A 115 -12.87 -7.31 -10.13
N TYR A 116 -12.24 -7.78 -11.21
CA TYR A 116 -12.82 -8.82 -12.07
C TYR A 116 -12.24 -10.21 -11.84
N LEU A 117 -11.03 -10.33 -11.26
CA LEU A 117 -10.36 -11.61 -11.05
C LEU A 117 -10.93 -12.42 -9.86
N ASN A 118 -11.82 -11.82 -9.05
CA ASN A 118 -12.51 -12.44 -7.93
C ASN A 118 -11.56 -13.27 -7.04
N THR A 119 -10.59 -12.59 -6.43
CA THR A 119 -9.66 -13.21 -5.48
C THR A 119 -10.46 -13.88 -4.34
N PRO A 120 -9.96 -14.97 -3.73
CA PRO A 120 -10.69 -15.69 -2.69
C PRO A 120 -11.06 -14.82 -1.48
N GLU A 121 -10.33 -13.73 -1.24
CA GLU A 121 -10.60 -12.73 -0.20
C GLU A 121 -11.79 -11.81 -0.54
N MET A 122 -12.05 -11.58 -1.84
CA MET A 122 -13.16 -10.77 -2.36
C MET A 122 -14.36 -11.64 -2.79
N SER A 123 -14.27 -12.96 -2.57
CA SER A 123 -15.30 -13.90 -2.97
C SER A 123 -16.64 -13.56 -2.33
N THR A 124 -17.66 -13.32 -3.16
CA THR A 124 -19.03 -13.10 -2.72
C THR A 124 -19.75 -14.40 -2.32
N GLN A 125 -19.05 -15.55 -2.33
CA GLN A 125 -19.63 -16.79 -1.83
C GLN A 125 -19.96 -16.64 -0.34
N MET A 126 -21.20 -16.97 0.01
CA MET A 126 -21.60 -17.07 1.41
C MET A 126 -20.73 -18.13 2.10
N VAL A 127 -19.91 -17.68 3.03
CA VAL A 127 -19.18 -18.54 3.97
C VAL A 127 -20.13 -18.92 5.10
N ASP A 128 -20.05 -20.16 5.58
CA ASP A 128 -20.82 -20.60 6.75
C ASP A 128 -20.52 -19.70 7.97
N PHE A 129 -21.58 -19.12 8.52
CA PHE A 129 -21.51 -18.14 9.60
C PHE A 129 -20.89 -18.72 10.87
N HIS A 130 -21.17 -20.00 11.16
CA HIS A 130 -20.67 -20.67 12.37
C HIS A 130 -19.16 -20.82 12.30
N THR A 131 -18.66 -21.41 11.21
CA THR A 131 -17.23 -21.59 10.95
C THR A 131 -16.45 -20.27 11.02
N PHE A 132 -16.98 -19.18 10.47
CA PHE A 132 -16.30 -17.88 10.51
C PHE A 132 -16.28 -17.26 11.91
N MET A 133 -17.42 -17.26 12.61
CA MET A 133 -17.53 -16.70 13.97
C MET A 133 -16.62 -17.46 14.94
N GLU A 134 -16.51 -18.77 14.80
CA GLU A 134 -15.60 -19.62 15.54
C GLU A 134 -14.13 -19.21 15.34
N ALA A 135 -13.70 -19.06 14.09
CA ALA A 135 -12.35 -18.59 13.76
C ALA A 135 -12.07 -17.18 14.32
N LYS A 136 -13.03 -16.26 14.23
CA LYS A 136 -12.89 -14.88 14.71
C LYS A 136 -12.82 -14.81 16.24
N MET A 137 -13.61 -15.62 16.94
CA MET A 137 -13.69 -15.64 18.40
C MET A 137 -12.67 -16.58 19.04
N GLY A 138 -11.96 -17.38 18.24
CA GLY A 138 -11.02 -18.40 18.73
C GLY A 138 -11.70 -19.55 19.47
N ILE A 139 -12.99 -19.78 19.20
CA ILE A 139 -13.81 -20.83 19.81
C ILE A 139 -14.05 -21.88 18.73
N LYS A 140 -13.98 -23.16 19.07
CA LYS A 140 -14.27 -24.26 18.14
C LYS A 140 -15.45 -25.04 18.73
N LEU A 141 -16.57 -25.11 18.03
CA LEU A 141 -17.70 -25.98 18.40
C LEU A 141 -17.58 -27.36 17.75
#